data_AF-A0A9P8CBA1-F1
#
_entry.id   AF-A0A9P8CBA1-F1
#
_cell.length_a   1.000
_cell.length_b   1.000
_cell.length_c   1.000
_cell.angle_alpha   90.00
_cell.angle_beta   90.00
_cell.angle_gamma   90.00
#
_symmetry.space_group_name_H-M   'P 1'
#
loop_
_entity.id
_entity.type
_entity.pdbx_description
1 polymer ?
#
loop_
_entity_poly.entity_id
_entity_poly.type
_entity_poly.pdbx_seq_one_letter_code
_entity_poly.pdbx_strand_id
1 'polypeptide(L)'
;MFQSANSGTKAAVVATTTEDSSTCVFANYNGPNERPQKCGYSIIRPSEPNKEMLTWEMARASSAAPPYCKSFRGFQDGGLGGHNNPINLALWEQDALWCRDKRDPDIVLSLGTGYKRPAEPSTTAPPSTLEALKTRCIPRLFRSFMNFFVGETRWQELQNNLP
;
A
#
# COMPACT_ATOMS: atom_id res chain seq x y z
N MET A 1 -1.00 -10.66 -19.28
CA MET A 1 0.31 -10.09 -18.93
C MET A 1 0.16 -8.58 -18.91
N PHE A 2 0.75 -7.89 -17.94
CA PHE A 2 0.79 -6.44 -17.94
C PHE A 2 1.73 -5.98 -19.06
N GLN A 3 1.18 -5.51 -20.18
CA GLN A 3 1.96 -5.24 -21.38
C GLN A 3 2.85 -4.00 -21.18
N SER A 4 4.16 -4.15 -21.40
CA SER A 4 5.12 -3.04 -21.39
C SER A 4 5.18 -2.44 -22.79
N ALA A 5 4.58 -1.26 -22.97
CA ALA A 5 4.75 -0.47 -24.18
C ALA A 5 5.61 0.77 -23.87
N ASN A 6 6.56 1.09 -24.76
CA ASN A 6 7.42 2.29 -24.65
C ASN A 6 6.61 3.61 -24.54
N SER A 7 5.35 3.62 -25.00
CA SER A 7 4.43 4.78 -24.95
C SER A 7 3.08 4.50 -24.26
N GLY A 8 2.96 3.41 -23.50
CA GLY A 8 1.71 3.04 -22.80
C GLY A 8 1.62 3.54 -21.36
N THR A 9 0.39 3.57 -20.82
CA THR A 9 0.09 3.83 -19.41
C THR A 9 0.94 2.95 -18.51
N LYS A 10 1.58 3.57 -17.53
CA LYS A 10 2.40 2.90 -16.51
C LYS A 10 1.49 2.58 -15.33
N ALA A 11 1.41 1.31 -14.98
CA ALA A 11 0.53 0.81 -13.94
C ALA A 11 1.32 -0.07 -12.97
N ALA A 12 0.98 0.07 -11.70
CA ALA A 12 1.57 -0.69 -10.61
C ALA A 12 0.50 -1.08 -9.58
N VAL A 13 0.72 -2.22 -8.94
CA VAL A 13 -0.14 -2.80 -7.91
C VAL A 13 0.71 -3.13 -6.69
N VAL A 14 0.27 -2.72 -5.51
CA VAL A 14 0.98 -2.91 -4.25
C VAL A 14 0.49 -4.17 -3.55
N ALA A 15 1.43 -4.96 -3.04
CA ALA A 15 1.16 -6.11 -2.18
C ALA A 15 2.19 -6.16 -1.06
N THR A 16 2.02 -7.09 -0.14
CA THR A 16 2.96 -7.33 0.95
C THR A 16 3.34 -8.80 0.96
N THR A 17 4.59 -9.16 1.24
CA THR A 17 4.99 -10.57 1.37
C THR A 17 4.37 -11.20 2.62
N THR A 18 4.20 -12.51 2.62
CA THR A 18 3.78 -13.25 3.83
C THR A 18 4.95 -13.62 4.74
N GLU A 19 6.18 -13.59 4.22
CA GLU A 19 7.38 -14.01 4.95
C GLU A 19 7.81 -12.98 6.00
N ASP A 20 7.99 -11.73 5.57
CA ASP A 20 8.52 -10.65 6.41
C ASP A 20 7.63 -9.41 6.42
N SER A 21 6.45 -9.48 5.78
CA SER A 21 5.55 -8.33 5.61
C SER A 21 6.21 -7.13 4.91
N SER A 22 7.16 -7.39 4.00
CA SER A 22 7.79 -6.35 3.19
C SER A 22 6.88 -5.90 2.05
N THR A 23 6.92 -4.61 1.75
CA THR A 23 6.15 -4.00 0.66
C THR A 23 6.72 -4.40 -0.70
N CYS A 24 5.85 -4.83 -1.60
CA CYS A 24 6.17 -5.23 -2.96
C CYS A 24 5.32 -4.48 -3.96
N VAL A 25 5.91 -4.16 -5.11
CA VAL A 25 5.24 -3.51 -6.23
C VAL A 25 5.33 -4.42 -7.45
N PHE A 26 4.17 -4.81 -7.98
CA PHE A 26 4.05 -5.40 -9.30
C PHE A 26 3.79 -4.31 -10.33
N ALA A 27 4.54 -4.25 -11.42
CA ALA A 27 4.44 -3.16 -12.39
C ALA A 27 4.51 -3.65 -13.83
N ASN A 28 3.95 -2.88 -14.77
CA ASN A 28 4.04 -3.14 -16.21
C ASN A 28 5.26 -2.48 -16.89
N TYR A 29 6.20 -1.99 -16.10
CA TYR A 29 7.33 -1.20 -16.56
C TYR A 29 8.61 -1.59 -15.84
N ASN A 30 9.73 -1.37 -16.53
CA ASN A 30 11.06 -1.42 -15.93
C ASN A 30 11.58 0.02 -16.02
N GLY A 31 11.88 0.64 -14.88
CA GLY A 31 12.54 1.94 -14.90
C GLY A 31 13.98 1.80 -15.42
N PRO A 32 14.58 2.89 -15.93
CA PRO A 32 15.95 2.86 -16.44
C PRO A 32 17.00 2.54 -15.36
N ASN A 33 16.68 2.83 -14.09
CA ASN A 33 17.57 2.58 -12.96
C ASN A 33 17.01 1.51 -12.03
N GLU A 34 17.92 0.72 -11.46
CA GLU A 34 17.60 -0.12 -10.31
C GLU A 34 17.17 0.76 -9.13
N ARG A 35 16.19 0.28 -8.37
CA ARG A 35 15.77 0.99 -7.16
C ARG A 35 16.90 0.88 -6.13
N PRO A 36 17.20 1.93 -5.35
CA PRO A 36 18.23 1.86 -4.33
C PRO A 36 18.01 0.68 -3.40
N GLN A 37 19.09 0.01 -3.00
CA GLN A 37 19.00 -1.03 -1.98
C GLN A 37 18.37 -0.44 -0.71
N LYS A 38 17.39 -1.16 -0.14
CA LYS A 38 16.65 -0.76 1.07
C LYS A 38 15.83 0.54 0.93
N CYS A 39 15.29 0.84 -0.25
CA CYS A 39 14.36 1.96 -0.46
C CYS A 39 12.95 1.79 0.16
N GLY A 40 12.73 0.73 0.94
CA GLY A 40 11.47 0.50 1.68
C GLY A 40 10.44 -0.36 0.95
N TYR A 41 10.68 -0.73 -0.32
CA TYR A 41 9.88 -1.69 -1.07
C TYR A 41 10.73 -2.41 -2.11
N SER A 42 10.21 -3.50 -2.67
CA SER A 42 10.81 -4.23 -3.79
C SER A 42 9.91 -4.21 -5.02
N ILE A 43 10.52 -4.22 -6.20
CA ILE A 43 9.80 -4.43 -7.46
C ILE A 43 9.87 -5.90 -7.83
N ILE A 44 8.71 -6.51 -8.06
CA ILE A 44 8.63 -7.91 -8.44
C ILE A 44 8.52 -8.00 -9.96
N ARG A 45 9.65 -8.25 -10.61
CA ARG A 45 9.76 -8.53 -12.05
C ARG A 45 10.70 -9.72 -12.28
N PRO A 46 10.16 -10.88 -12.64
CA PRO A 46 10.96 -12.02 -13.07
C PRO A 46 11.78 -11.69 -14.32
N SER A 47 13.00 -12.22 -14.41
CA SER A 47 13.85 -12.05 -15.60
C SER A 47 13.28 -12.72 -16.84
N GLU A 48 12.48 -13.78 -16.66
CA GLU A 48 11.82 -14.49 -17.74
C GLU A 48 10.37 -13.99 -17.90
N PRO A 49 9.97 -13.49 -19.08
CA PRO A 49 8.63 -12.92 -19.29
C PRO A 49 7.47 -13.89 -19.02
N ASN A 50 7.67 -15.18 -19.27
CA ASN A 50 6.67 -16.23 -19.00
C ASN A 50 6.42 -16.48 -17.51
N LYS A 51 7.31 -16.00 -16.62
CA LYS A 51 7.16 -16.09 -15.17
C LYS A 51 6.46 -14.87 -14.58
N GLU A 52 6.18 -13.83 -15.37
CA GLU A 52 5.42 -12.68 -14.89
C GLU A 52 4.03 -13.08 -14.43
N MET A 53 3.61 -12.49 -13.31
CA MET A 53 2.25 -12.69 -12.82
C MET A 53 1.23 -12.10 -13.79
N LEU A 54 0.08 -12.77 -13.88
CA LEU A 54 -1.05 -12.25 -14.64
C LEU A 54 -1.69 -11.08 -13.87
N THR A 55 -2.38 -10.19 -14.59
CA THR A 55 -3.03 -9.03 -13.97
C THR A 55 -4.03 -9.41 -12.88
N TRP A 56 -4.80 -10.48 -13.08
CA TRP A 56 -5.73 -10.98 -12.08
C TRP A 56 -5.01 -11.59 -10.85
N GLU A 57 -3.80 -12.16 -11.05
CA GLU A 57 -2.99 -12.72 -9.97
C GLU A 57 -2.46 -11.62 -9.05
N MET A 58 -1.97 -10.53 -9.66
CA MET A 58 -1.51 -9.34 -8.92
C MET A 58 -2.66 -8.68 -8.18
N ALA A 59 -3.82 -8.52 -8.82
CA ALA A 59 -5.01 -7.96 -8.17
C ALA A 59 -5.49 -8.84 -6.99
N ARG A 60 -5.49 -10.17 -7.17
CA ARG A 60 -5.83 -11.12 -6.11
C ARG A 60 -4.86 -11.03 -4.92
N ALA A 61 -3.56 -10.96 -5.19
CA ALA A 61 -2.55 -10.79 -4.15
C ALA A 61 -2.75 -9.48 -3.37
N SER A 62 -2.93 -8.37 -4.09
CA SER A 62 -3.11 -7.04 -3.54
C SER A 62 -4.35 -6.88 -2.66
N SER A 63 -5.40 -7.67 -2.91
CA SER A 63 -6.66 -7.63 -2.15
C SER A 63 -6.77 -8.73 -1.09
N ALA A 64 -5.71 -9.51 -0.87
CA ALA A 64 -5.73 -10.66 0.05
C ALA A 64 -5.56 -10.20 1.52
N ALA A 65 -6.54 -9.44 2.02
CA ALA A 65 -6.49 -8.81 3.35
C ALA A 65 -6.80 -9.82 4.46
N PRO A 66 -5.90 -10.08 5.40
CA PRO A 66 -6.22 -10.85 6.60
C PRO A 66 -7.15 -10.05 7.52
N PRO A 67 -8.04 -10.71 8.28
CA PRO A 67 -8.32 -12.15 8.26
C PRO A 67 -9.33 -12.57 7.17
N TYR A 68 -9.76 -11.66 6.30
CA TYR A 68 -10.88 -11.86 5.36
C TYR A 68 -10.54 -12.81 4.21
N CYS A 69 -9.35 -12.67 3.64
CA CYS A 69 -8.91 -13.38 2.44
C CYS A 69 -7.60 -14.13 2.70
N LYS A 70 -7.47 -15.32 2.10
CA LYS A 70 -6.22 -16.09 2.12
C LYS A 70 -5.17 -15.41 1.25
N SER A 71 -3.92 -15.44 1.70
CA SER A 71 -2.77 -15.03 0.89
C SER A 71 -2.71 -15.80 -0.44
N PHE A 72 -2.04 -15.20 -1.42
CA PHE A 72 -1.88 -15.75 -2.75
C PHE A 72 -0.41 -15.73 -3.16
N ARG A 73 0.16 -16.92 -3.45
CA ARG A 73 1.56 -17.08 -3.89
C ARG A 73 2.60 -16.38 -3.00
N GLY A 74 2.40 -16.41 -1.68
CA GLY A 74 3.32 -15.76 -0.73
C GLY A 74 3.11 -14.24 -0.61
N PHE A 75 2.03 -13.71 -1.16
CA PHE A 75 1.64 -12.31 -1.05
C PHE A 75 0.28 -12.14 -0.36
N GLN A 76 0.12 -11.02 0.31
CA GLN A 76 -1.08 -10.56 0.98
C GLN A 76 -1.32 -9.08 0.65
N ASP A 77 -2.39 -8.52 1.21
CA ASP A 77 -2.87 -7.18 0.86
C ASP A 77 -1.81 -6.08 1.01
N GLY A 78 -1.79 -5.13 0.08
CA GLY A 78 -0.80 -4.03 0.06
C GLY A 78 -0.94 -3.04 1.22
N GLY A 79 -2.09 -3.02 1.88
CA GLY A 79 -2.35 -2.22 3.06
C GLY A 79 -1.55 -2.65 4.29
N LEU A 80 -1.13 -3.92 4.39
CA LEU A 80 -0.33 -4.40 5.53
C LEU A 80 1.06 -3.78 5.58
N GLY A 81 1.66 -3.48 4.43
CA GLY A 81 2.93 -2.74 4.34
C GLY A 81 2.81 -1.26 4.72
N GLY A 82 1.65 -0.81 5.20
CA GLY A 82 1.37 0.58 5.53
C GLY A 82 1.18 1.47 4.30
N HIS A 83 0.92 0.89 3.13
CA HIS A 83 0.71 1.62 1.88
C HIS A 83 -0.70 1.45 1.33
N ASN A 84 -1.71 1.38 2.21
CA ASN A 84 -3.10 1.27 1.78
C ASN A 84 -3.56 2.46 0.90
N ASN A 85 -2.94 3.63 1.11
CA ASN A 85 -2.88 4.67 0.09
C ASN A 85 -1.47 4.69 -0.51
N PRO A 86 -1.29 4.24 -1.77
CA PRO A 86 0.02 4.07 -2.38
C PRO A 86 0.58 5.37 -2.98
N ILE A 87 0.06 6.55 -2.61
CA ILE A 87 0.50 7.83 -3.20
C ILE A 87 2.01 8.07 -3.08
N ASN A 88 2.61 7.81 -1.92
CA ASN A 88 4.06 7.98 -1.74
C ASN A 88 4.85 7.00 -2.62
N LEU A 89 4.38 5.75 -2.77
CA LEU A 89 4.99 4.79 -3.70
C LEU A 89 4.89 5.27 -5.14
N ALA A 90 3.75 5.81 -5.56
CA ALA A 90 3.58 6.36 -6.90
C ALA A 90 4.52 7.55 -7.15
N LEU A 91 4.71 8.43 -6.16
CA LEU A 91 5.64 9.55 -6.25
C LEU A 91 7.10 9.10 -6.30
N TRP A 92 7.50 8.08 -5.55
CA TRP A 92 8.86 7.53 -5.63
C TRP A 92 9.09 6.81 -6.97
N GLU A 93 8.09 6.08 -7.44
CA GLU A 93 8.15 5.34 -8.69
C GLU A 93 8.18 6.26 -9.91
N GLN A 94 7.61 7.47 -9.85
CA GLN A 94 7.70 8.44 -10.94
C GLN A 94 9.16 8.80 -11.27
N ASP A 95 9.98 8.98 -10.25
CA ASP A 95 11.38 9.37 -10.40
C ASP A 95 12.16 8.20 -11.00
N ALA A 96 11.87 7.00 -10.51
CA ALA A 96 12.45 5.77 -10.99
C ALA A 96 11.97 5.38 -12.40
N LEU A 97 10.86 5.92 -12.86
CA LEU A 97 10.27 5.71 -14.19
C LEU A 97 10.82 6.67 -15.24
N TRP A 98 10.83 7.95 -14.91
CA TRP A 98 11.04 9.04 -15.86
C TRP A 98 12.31 9.85 -15.63
N CYS A 99 13.18 9.45 -14.68
CA CYS A 99 14.40 10.18 -14.32
C CYS A 99 14.14 11.67 -14.08
N ARG A 100 13.09 11.99 -13.31
CA ARG A 100 12.64 13.38 -13.10
C ARG A 100 13.52 14.18 -12.13
N ASP A 101 14.62 13.62 -11.63
CA ASP A 101 15.48 14.25 -10.61
C ASP A 101 14.70 14.81 -9.41
N LYS A 102 13.71 14.04 -8.91
CA LYS A 102 12.83 14.42 -7.80
C LYS A 102 11.98 15.65 -8.05
N ARG A 103 11.68 15.96 -9.32
CA ARG A 103 10.75 17.02 -9.69
C ARG A 103 9.31 16.60 -9.42
N ASP A 104 8.58 17.47 -8.75
CA ASP A 104 7.16 17.28 -8.48
C ASP A 104 6.35 17.04 -9.78
N PRO A 105 5.35 16.16 -9.73
CA PRO A 105 4.40 15.95 -10.82
C PRO A 105 3.52 17.20 -10.99
N ASP A 106 3.11 17.48 -12.24
CA ASP A 106 2.24 18.62 -12.53
C ASP A 106 0.85 18.46 -11.92
N ILE A 107 0.34 17.22 -11.88
CA ILE A 107 -0.95 16.87 -11.29
C ILE A 107 -0.84 15.50 -10.60
N VAL A 108 -1.37 15.41 -9.37
CA VAL A 108 -1.55 14.15 -8.64
C VAL A 108 -2.99 14.01 -8.23
N LEU A 109 -3.57 12.83 -8.48
CA LEU A 109 -4.91 12.48 -8.04
C LEU A 109 -4.86 11.22 -7.19
N SER A 110 -5.16 11.34 -5.89
CA SER A 110 -5.37 10.22 -4.99
C SER A 110 -6.85 10.07 -4.72
N LEU A 111 -7.40 8.88 -4.97
CA LEU A 111 -8.81 8.56 -4.74
C LEU A 111 -8.91 7.59 -3.57
N GLY A 112 -9.47 8.07 -2.46
CA GLY A 112 -9.76 7.24 -1.29
C GLY A 112 -11.12 6.55 -1.39
N THR A 113 -11.31 5.50 -0.60
CA THR A 113 -12.58 4.77 -0.45
C THR A 113 -13.45 5.32 0.69
N GLY A 114 -13.06 6.46 1.27
CA GLY A 114 -13.66 7.05 2.45
C GLY A 114 -13.02 6.58 3.75
N TYR A 115 -13.15 7.38 4.81
CA TYR A 115 -12.71 7.03 6.16
C TYR A 115 -13.76 7.45 7.19
N LYS A 116 -13.79 6.74 8.32
CA LYS A 116 -14.62 7.12 9.47
C LYS A 116 -13.80 8.06 10.37
N ARG A 117 -14.25 9.30 10.54
CA ARG A 117 -13.63 10.23 11.48
C ARG A 117 -13.79 9.70 12.92
N PRO A 118 -12.74 9.70 13.75
CA PRO A 118 -12.88 9.42 15.17
C PRO A 118 -13.92 10.35 15.79
N ALA A 119 -14.78 9.84 16.66
CA ALA A 119 -15.65 10.70 17.44
C ALA A 119 -14.78 11.52 18.41
N GLU A 120 -15.09 12.82 18.55
CA GLU A 120 -14.49 13.65 19.60
C GLU A 120 -14.70 12.98 20.96
N PRO A 121 -13.69 12.96 21.85
CA PRO A 121 -13.82 12.35 23.15
C PRO A 121 -14.86 13.11 23.98
N SER A 122 -16.09 12.60 24.03
CA SER A 122 -17.13 13.10 24.92
C SER A 122 -16.73 12.79 26.37
N THR A 123 -16.46 13.82 27.16
CA THR A 123 -15.88 13.74 28.52
C THR A 123 -16.84 13.20 29.60
N THR A 124 -17.96 12.54 29.28
CA THR A 124 -19.08 12.47 30.25
C THR A 124 -19.77 11.13 30.43
N ALA A 125 -19.09 10.00 30.26
CA ALA A 125 -19.64 8.71 30.72
C ALA A 125 -18.57 7.76 31.27
N PRO A 126 -18.83 7.07 32.41
CA PRO A 126 -17.96 6.00 32.87
C PRO A 126 -17.92 4.88 31.83
N PRO A 127 -16.76 4.19 31.66
CA PRO A 127 -16.64 3.13 30.67
C PRO A 127 -17.62 2.00 30.99
N SER A 128 -18.52 1.72 30.05
CA SER A 128 -19.39 0.55 30.11
C SER A 128 -18.58 -0.75 30.22
N THR A 129 -19.17 -1.83 30.73
CA THR A 129 -18.53 -3.15 30.85
C THR A 129 -17.99 -3.69 29.52
N LEU A 130 -18.60 -3.30 28.39
CA LEU A 130 -18.13 -3.60 27.04
C LEU A 130 -16.85 -2.83 26.68
N GLU A 131 -16.72 -1.57 27.12
CA GLU A 131 -15.49 -0.78 26.92
C GLU A 131 -14.33 -1.37 27.74
N ALA A 132 -14.59 -1.86 28.95
CA ALA A 132 -13.60 -2.59 29.73
C ALA A 132 -13.15 -3.90 29.03
N LEU A 133 -14.06 -4.62 28.37
CA LEU A 133 -13.72 -5.80 27.54
C LEU A 133 -12.91 -5.44 26.29
N LYS A 134 -13.18 -4.29 25.66
CA LYS A 134 -12.36 -3.74 24.56
C LYS A 134 -10.97 -3.33 25.00
N THR A 135 -10.78 -3.01 26.29
CA THR A 135 -9.44 -2.78 26.86
C THR A 135 -8.64 -4.08 27.07
N ARG A 136 -9.09 -5.26 26.64
CA ARG A 136 -8.22 -6.46 26.66
C ARG A 136 -7.15 -6.40 25.56
N CYS A 137 -6.04 -7.12 25.75
CA CYS A 137 -4.90 -7.07 24.82
C CYS A 137 -5.27 -7.52 23.39
N ILE A 138 -6.10 -8.56 23.23
CA ILE A 138 -6.44 -9.12 21.90
C ILE A 138 -7.26 -8.13 21.04
N PRO A 139 -8.38 -7.54 21.52
CA PRO A 139 -9.09 -6.51 20.76
C PRO A 139 -8.22 -5.28 20.45
N ARG A 140 -7.31 -4.87 21.35
CA ARG A 140 -6.38 -3.78 21.10
C ARG A 140 -5.40 -4.11 19.97
N LEU A 141 -4.84 -5.32 19.98
CA LEU A 141 -3.92 -5.79 18.92
C LEU A 141 -4.65 -5.89 17.57
N PHE A 142 -5.86 -6.46 17.54
CA PHE A 142 -6.68 -6.51 16.32
C PHE A 142 -7.03 -5.11 15.81
N ARG A 143 -7.37 -4.17 16.69
CA ARG A 143 -7.61 -2.77 16.31
C ARG A 143 -6.35 -2.13 15.74
N SER A 144 -5.19 -2.34 16.37
CA SER A 144 -3.90 -1.86 15.86
C SER A 144 -3.59 -2.44 14.49
N PHE A 145 -3.90 -3.72 14.27
CA PHE A 145 -3.79 -4.36 12.97
C PHE A 145 -4.71 -3.71 11.94
N MET A 146 -5.99 -3.50 12.27
CA MET A 146 -6.94 -2.83 11.35
C MET A 146 -6.54 -1.39 11.02
N ASN A 147 -5.81 -0.70 11.90
CA ASN A 147 -5.31 0.64 11.64
C ASN A 147 -4.29 0.70 10.49
N PHE A 148 -3.61 -0.41 10.14
CA PHE A 148 -2.72 -0.44 8.97
C PHE A 148 -3.48 -0.19 7.66
N PHE A 149 -4.76 -0.56 7.62
CA PHE A 149 -5.64 -0.30 6.48
C PHE A 149 -6.22 1.13 6.47
N VAL A 150 -5.83 2.00 7.39
CA VAL A 150 -6.27 3.40 7.36
C VAL A 150 -5.32 4.22 6.49
N GLY A 151 -5.76 4.53 5.26
CA GLY A 151 -4.96 5.32 4.30
C GLY A 151 -4.84 6.82 4.65
N GLU A 152 -5.65 7.32 5.59
CA GLU A 152 -5.70 8.73 5.99
C GLU A 152 -4.34 9.24 6.49
N THR A 153 -3.58 8.43 7.25
CA THR A 153 -2.26 8.82 7.73
C THR A 153 -1.30 9.15 6.59
N ARG A 154 -1.32 8.35 5.51
CA ARG A 154 -0.46 8.59 4.33
C ARG A 154 -0.90 9.80 3.53
N TRP A 155 -2.21 10.05 3.49
CA TRP A 155 -2.74 11.27 2.90
C TRP A 155 -2.28 12.51 3.67
N GLN A 156 -2.37 12.49 5.01
CA GLN A 156 -1.90 13.58 5.87
C GLN A 156 -0.38 13.78 5.77
N GLU A 157 0.40 12.69 5.74
CA GLU A 157 1.84 12.75 5.48
C GLU A 157 2.14 13.49 4.18
N LEU A 158 1.44 13.15 3.09
CA LEU A 158 1.61 13.86 1.83
C LEU A 158 1.27 15.35 1.99
N GLN A 159 0.11 15.69 2.55
CA GLN A 159 -0.32 17.08 2.74
C GLN A 159 0.71 17.91 3.52
N ASN A 160 1.35 17.31 4.53
CA ASN A 160 2.38 17.97 5.33
C ASN A 160 3.71 18.16 4.58
N ASN A 161 3.94 17.43 3.48
CA ASN A 161 5.16 17.52 2.67
C ASN A 161 4.95 18.29 1.36
N LEU A 162 3.73 18.72 1.03
CA LEU A 162 3.47 19.60 -0.11
C LEU A 162 3.93 21.03 0.22
N PRO A 163 4.57 21.74 -0.74
CA PRO A 163 5.02 23.11 -0.56
C PRO A 163 3.87 24.13 -0.41
#